data_AF-A0AAN6ZVN2-F1
#
_entry.id   AF-A0AAN6ZVN2-F1
#
_cell.length_a   1.000
_cell.length_b   1.000
_cell.length_c   1.000
_cell.angle_alpha   90.00
_cell.angle_beta   90.00
_cell.angle_gamma   90.00
#
_symmetry.space_group_name_H-M   'P 1'
#
loop_
_entity.id
_entity.type
_entity.pdbx_description
1 polymer ?
#
loop_
_entity_poly.entity_id
_entity_poly.type
_entity_poly.pdbx_seq_one_letter_code
_entity_poly.pdbx_strand_id
1 'polypeptide(L)' 'MRRNYLGFRCPLCDKGGHRDNRALSRHLWVHHPAYAQQNNTPSGKKRCTYPGCDYEGREDSVVRHMKQHEK' A
#
# COMPACT_ATOMS: atom_id res chain seq x y z
N MET A 1 21.20 -8.51 -21.89
CA MET A 1 20.48 -7.23 -21.88
C MET A 1 19.86 -7.01 -20.50
N ARG A 2 20.47 -6.19 -19.63
CA ARG A 2 19.91 -5.85 -18.31
C ARG A 2 18.78 -4.84 -18.53
N ARG A 3 17.53 -5.26 -18.33
CA ARG A 3 16.37 -4.37 -18.41
C ARG A 3 16.51 -3.30 -17.32
N ASN A 4 16.86 -2.08 -17.72
CA ASN A 4 16.69 -0.89 -16.89
C ASN A 4 15.19 -0.61 -16.77
N TYR A 5 14.49 -1.42 -15.97
CA TYR A 5 13.24 -0.97 -15.42
C TYR A 5 13.62 0.15 -14.45
N LEU A 6 13.44 1.40 -14.87
CA LEU A 6 13.32 2.55 -14.00
C LEU A 6 12.07 2.32 -13.14
N GLY A 7 12.14 1.36 -12.22
CA GLY A 7 11.13 1.16 -11.21
C GLY A 7 11.02 2.44 -10.39
N PHE A 8 9.82 2.70 -9.89
CA PHE A 8 9.54 3.86 -9.08
C PHE A 8 10.54 3.91 -7.91
N ARG A 9 11.13 5.09 -7.67
CA ARG A 9 12.15 5.31 -6.63
C ARG A 9 11.55 6.08 -5.47
N CYS A 10 12.01 5.76 -4.27
CA CYS A 10 11.67 6.56 -3.11
C CYS A 10 12.39 7.92 -3.18
N PRO A 11 11.70 9.04 -2.94
CA PRO A 11 12.31 10.36 -2.86
C PRO A 11 13.06 10.62 -1.55
N LEU A 12 12.94 9.72 -0.55
CA LEU A 12 13.47 9.91 0.80
C LEU A 12 14.55 8.90 1.21
N CYS A 13 14.76 7.84 0.41
CA CYS A 13 15.85 6.90 0.64
C CYS A 13 16.26 6.20 -0.67
N ASP A 14 17.37 5.48 -0.63
CA ASP A 14 17.93 4.78 -1.80
C ASP A 14 17.14 3.54 -2.25
N LYS A 15 15.98 3.25 -1.62
CA LYS A 15 15.09 2.18 -2.06
C LYS A 15 14.44 2.56 -3.39
N GLY A 16 14.88 1.87 -4.45
CA GLY A 16 14.27 1.91 -5.78
C GLY A 16 13.72 0.56 -6.23
N GLY A 17 13.34 0.47 -7.50
CA GLY A 17 12.88 -0.79 -8.09
C GLY A 17 11.46 -1.18 -7.70
N HIS A 18 10.64 -0.23 -7.22
CA HIS A 18 9.23 -0.47 -7.03
C HIS A 18 8.57 -0.68 -8.40
N ARG A 19 7.82 -1.78 -8.54
CA ARG A 19 7.24 -2.22 -9.83
C ARG A 19 6.22 -1.22 -10.40
N ASP A 20 5.58 -0.44 -9.53
CA ASP A 20 4.51 0.48 -9.86
C ASP A 20 4.35 1.53 -8.72
N ASN A 21 3.55 2.56 -8.97
CA ASN A 21 3.25 3.61 -7.97
C ASN A 21 2.62 3.04 -6.69
N ARG A 22 1.77 2.01 -6.76
CA ARG A 22 1.13 1.41 -5.57
C ARG A 22 2.20 0.74 -4.69
N ALA A 23 3.19 0.09 -5.29
CA ALA A 23 4.33 -0.47 -4.57
C ALA A 23 5.21 0.61 -3.90
N LEU A 24 5.42 1.75 -4.57
CA LEU A 24 6.11 2.91 -3.98
C LEU A 24 5.28 3.54 -2.84
N SER A 25 3.98 3.79 -3.04
CA SER A 25 3.09 4.34 -2.02
C SER A 25 3.09 3.48 -0.76
N ARG A 26 3.06 2.15 -0.92
CA ARG A 26 3.20 1.21 0.19
C ARG A 26 4.53 1.38 0.93
N HIS A 27 5.63 1.55 0.20
CA HIS A 27 6.94 1.79 0.82
C HIS A 27 6.93 3.10 1.61
N LEU A 28 6.38 4.17 1.04
CA LEU A 28 6.24 5.47 1.71
C LEU A 28 5.43 5.36 3.00
N TRP A 29 4.30 4.66 3.00
CA TRP A 29 3.50 4.51 4.22
C TRP A 29 4.16 3.68 5.33
N VAL A 30 5.05 2.75 4.99
CA VAL A 30 5.75 1.90 5.97
C VAL A 30 6.99 2.59 6.53
N HIS A 31 7.77 3.27 5.70
CA HIS A 31 9.07 3.82 6.09
C HIS A 31 9.08 5.34 6.25
N HIS A 32 8.15 6.04 5.59
CA HIS A 32 8.07 7.50 5.56
C HIS A 32 6.63 7.99 5.74
N PRO A 33 5.90 7.56 6.80
CA PRO A 33 4.47 7.84 6.95
C PRO A 33 4.15 9.34 7.00
N ALA A 34 5.01 10.15 7.61
CA ALA A 34 4.85 11.60 7.63
C ALA A 34 4.85 12.21 6.22
N TYR A 35 5.79 11.79 5.36
CA TYR A 35 5.83 12.23 3.97
C TYR A 35 4.64 11.73 3.17
N ALA A 36 4.25 10.47 3.36
CA ALA A 36 3.10 9.88 2.71
C ALA A 36 1.81 10.66 3.04
N GLN A 37 1.63 11.04 4.31
CA GLN A 37 0.50 11.86 4.75
C GLN A 37 0.54 13.28 4.17
N GLN A 38 1.69 13.96 4.27
CA GLN A 38 1.85 15.33 3.77
C GLN A 38 1.64 15.44 2.25
N ASN A 39 2.04 14.41 1.49
CA ASN A 39 1.94 14.38 0.03
C ASN A 39 0.65 13.70 -0.47
N ASN A 40 -0.36 13.52 0.39
CA ASN A 40 -1.62 12.85 0.04
C ASN A 40 -1.42 11.51 -0.68
N THR A 41 -0.37 10.77 -0.32
CA THR A 41 -0.04 9.48 -0.94
C THR A 41 -1.14 8.48 -0.56
N PRO A 42 -1.74 7.77 -1.53
CA PRO A 42 -2.78 6.80 -1.21
C PRO A 42 -2.22 5.66 -0.35
N SER A 43 -2.78 5.45 0.84
CA SER A 43 -2.37 4.37 1.76
C SER A 43 -2.68 2.98 1.22
N GLY A 44 -3.65 2.89 0.31
CA GLY A 44 -4.17 1.63 -0.20
C GLY A 44 -4.88 0.81 0.87
N LYS A 45 -5.08 1.37 2.07
CA LYS A 45 -5.90 0.77 3.12
C LYS A 45 -7.37 1.02 2.83
N LYS A 46 -8.20 0.03 3.13
CA LYS A 46 -9.65 0.05 3.06
C LYS A 46 -10.19 -0.53 4.37
N ARG A 47 -11.32 0.01 4.81
CA ARG A 47 -12.08 -0.57 5.93
C ARG A 47 -12.94 -1.72 5.41
N CYS A 48 -13.08 -2.76 6.21
CA CYS A 48 -14.09 -3.79 6.01
C CYS A 48 -15.48 -3.15 5.99
N THR A 49 -16.34 -3.60 5.07
CA THR A 49 -17.71 -3.09 4.94
C THR A 49 -18.74 -3.97 5.65
N TYR A 50 -18.29 -5.05 6.31
CA TYR A 50 -19.19 -5.94 7.04
C TYR A 50 -19.74 -5.24 8.30
N PRO A 51 -21.06 -5.32 8.57
CA PRO A 51 -21.66 -4.66 9.73
C PRO A 51 -21.01 -5.10 11.05
N GLY A 52 -20.59 -4.14 11.86
CA GLY A 52 -19.95 -4.42 13.16
C GLY A 52 -18.49 -4.86 13.08
N CYS A 53 -17.84 -4.79 11.91
CA CYS A 53 -16.42 -5.10 11.77
C CYS A 53 -15.55 -3.84 11.61
N ASP A 54 -14.58 -3.67 12.51
CA ASP A 54 -13.63 -2.54 12.50
C ASP A 54 -12.30 -2.85 11.80
N TYR A 55 -12.20 -3.96 11.06
CA TYR A 55 -10.97 -4.34 10.39
C TYR A 55 -10.59 -3.32 9.30
N GLU A 56 -9.36 -2.80 9.36
CA GLU A 56 -8.75 -1.98 8.32
C GLU A 56 -7.47 -2.63 7.82
N GLY A 57 -7.35 -2.82 6.51
CA GLY A 57 -6.19 -3.43 5.89
C GLY A 57 -6.04 -3.01 4.45
N ARG A 58 -5.05 -3.57 3.74
CA ARG A 58 -4.95 -3.37 2.29
C ARG A 58 -6.11 -4.05 1.57
N GLU A 59 -6.41 -3.61 0.35
CA GLU A 59 -7.46 -4.22 -0.48
C GLU A 59 -7.38 -5.76 -0.54
N ASP A 60 -6.20 -6.34 -0.81
CA ASP A 60 -6.01 -7.79 -0.83
C ASP A 60 -6.31 -8.46 0.52
N SER A 61 -5.95 -7.78 1.61
CA SER A 61 -6.13 -8.25 2.97
C SER A 61 -7.59 -8.14 3.41
N VAL A 62 -8.28 -7.06 3.01
CA VAL A 62 -9.71 -6.87 3.23
C VAL A 62 -10.51 -7.89 2.45
N VAL A 63 -10.20 -8.13 1.17
CA VAL A 63 -10.88 -9.17 0.36
C VAL A 63 -10.74 -10.55 1.01
N ARG A 64 -9.53 -10.90 1.49
CA ARG A 64 -9.32 -12.16 2.21
C ARG A 64 -10.04 -12.18 3.57
N HIS A 65 -10.08 -11.06 4.27
CA HIS A 65 -10.79 -10.92 5.54
C HIS A 65 -12.31 -11.07 5.36
N MET A 66 -12.90 -10.50 4.30
CA MET A 66 -14.34 -10.60 4.01
C MET A 66 -14.82 -12.05 3.92
N LYS A 67 -13.98 -12.96 3.39
CA LYS A 67 -14.29 -14.40 3.34
C LYS A 67 -14.50 -15.05 4.72
N GLN A 68 -14.02 -14.43 5.80
CA GLN A 68 -14.23 -14.93 7.16
C GLN A 68 -15.64 -14.63 7.68
N HIS A 69 -16.32 -13.63 7.12
CA HIS A 69 -17.70 -13.30 7.44
C HIS A 69 -18.73 -14.12 6.66
N GLU A 70 -18.27 -14.82 5.61
CA GLU A 70 -19.09 -15.73 4.80
C GLU A 70 -19.14 -17.16 5.37
N LYS A 71 -18.49 -17.40 6.51
CA LYS A 71 -18.42 -18.70 7.19
C LYS A 71 -19.39 -18.73 8.38
#